data_AF-A0A3D5EMN1-F1
#
_entry.id   AF-A0A3D5EMN1-F1
#
_cell.length_a   1.000
_cell.length_b   1.000
_cell.length_c   1.000
_cell.angle_alpha   90.00
_cell.angle_beta   90.00
_cell.angle_gamma   90.00
#
_symmetry.space_group_name_H-M   'P 1'
#
loop_
_entity.id
_entity.type
_entity.pdbx_description
1 polymer ?
#
loop_
_entity_poly.entity_id
_entity_poly.type
_entity_poly.pdbx_seq_one_letter_code
_entity_poly.pdbx_strand_id
1 'polypeptide(L)'
;MFWLISFIILLAITVVPFPFKIYGYLSGKDDSPKIVKFEEITNALFMSLGLFAFYGFITDKVYLTPEFWNGWLCVAIVWSLLPLFWSPKLDYASEMLGRNNMRLLAAVSSILYLPLLFAVYFYAN
;
A
#
# COMPACT_ATOMS: atom_id res chain seq x y z
N MET A 1 19.28 7.12 -8.02
CA MET A 1 18.94 7.84 -6.76
C MET A 1 17.43 7.91 -6.54
N PHE A 2 16.62 8.34 -7.51
CA PHE A 2 15.15 8.38 -7.40
C PHE A 2 14.53 7.08 -6.86
N TRP A 3 14.79 5.95 -7.52
CA TRP A 3 14.23 4.64 -7.14
C TRP A 3 14.56 4.21 -5.71
N LEU A 4 15.80 4.45 -5.26
CA LEU A 4 16.22 4.16 -3.89
C LEU A 4 15.47 5.03 -2.88
N ILE A 5 15.33 6.32 -3.15
CA ILE A 5 14.60 7.25 -2.27
C ILE A 5 13.12 6.85 -2.21
N SER A 6 12.50 6.60 -3.36
CA SER A 6 11.10 6.13 -3.44
C SER A 6 10.91 4.83 -2.68
N PHE A 7 11.83 3.86 -2.83
CA PHE A 7 11.80 2.61 -2.09
C PHE A 7 11.86 2.84 -0.58
N ILE A 8 12.79 3.68 -0.09
CA ILE A 8 12.91 3.99 1.34
C ILE A 8 11.64 4.66 1.88
N ILE A 9 11.07 5.62 1.15
CA ILE A 9 9.82 6.28 1.55
C ILE A 9 8.69 5.26 1.63
N LEU A 10 8.53 4.42 0.61
CA LEU A 10 7.47 3.41 0.55
C LEU A 10 7.64 2.34 1.63
N LEU A 11 8.87 1.90 1.89
CA LEU A 11 9.20 1.01 2.99
C LEU A 11 8.83 1.65 4.33
N ALA A 12 9.20 2.91 4.53
CA ALA A 12 8.93 3.65 5.76
C ALA A 12 7.42 3.78 6.02
N ILE A 13 6.61 4.14 5.03
CA ILE A 13 5.17 4.32 5.25
C ILE A 13 4.38 3.02 5.27
N THR A 14 4.88 1.97 4.62
CA THR A 14 4.15 0.69 4.51
C THR A 14 4.51 -0.22 5.67
N VAL A 15 5.80 -0.37 5.98
CA VAL A 15 6.30 -1.38 6.93
C VAL A 15 6.43 -0.83 8.35
N VAL A 16 6.95 0.39 8.54
CA VAL A 16 7.21 0.93 9.89
C VAL A 16 5.93 1.08 10.73
N PRO A 17 4.76 1.44 10.18
CA PRO A 17 3.53 1.52 10.99
C PRO A 17 2.99 0.17 11.46
N PHE A 18 3.42 -0.96 10.87
CA PHE A 18 2.84 -2.27 11.19
C PHE A 18 2.95 -2.66 12.67
N PRO A 19 4.13 -2.63 13.31
CA PRO A 19 4.25 -3.02 14.70
C PRO A 19 3.37 -2.17 15.62
N PHE A 20 3.28 -0.87 15.35
CA PHE A 20 2.44 0.05 16.12
C PHE A 20 0.95 -0.25 15.95
N LYS A 21 0.50 -0.52 14.71
CA LYS A 21 -0.88 -0.90 14.43
C LYS A 21 -1.27 -2.23 15.06
N ILE A 22 -0.44 -3.26 14.89
CA ILE A 22 -0.66 -4.57 15.49
C ILE A 22 -0.74 -4.45 17.01
N TYR A 23 0.17 -3.70 17.62
CA TYR A 23 0.13 -3.43 19.06
C TYR A 23 -1.16 -2.70 19.47
N GLY A 24 -1.61 -1.70 18.70
CA GLY A 24 -2.88 -1.00 18.93
C GLY A 24 -4.09 -1.93 18.90
N TYR A 25 -4.13 -2.85 17.93
CA TYR A 25 -5.20 -3.85 17.82
C TYR A 25 -5.19 -4.85 18.98
N LEU A 26 -4.02 -5.37 19.36
CA LEU A 26 -3.88 -6.36 20.44
C LEU A 26 -4.15 -5.75 21.83
N SER A 27 -3.76 -4.49 22.03
CA SER A 27 -3.97 -3.78 23.31
C SER A 27 -5.39 -3.25 23.49
N GLY A 28 -6.26 -3.37 22.47
CA GLY A 28 -7.62 -2.83 22.48
C GLY A 28 -7.69 -1.30 22.47
N LYS A 29 -6.57 -0.61 22.26
CA LYS A 29 -6.50 0.86 22.18
C LYS A 29 -7.09 1.41 20.88
N ASP A 30 -7.20 0.56 19.86
CA ASP A 30 -7.80 0.90 18.58
C ASP A 30 -9.25 0.41 18.55
N ASP A 31 -10.19 1.35 18.50
CA ASP A 31 -11.64 1.13 18.48
C ASP A 31 -12.22 1.02 17.06
N SER A 32 -11.37 1.06 16.03
CA SER A 32 -11.82 1.01 14.64
C SER A 32 -12.64 -0.25 14.34
N PRO A 33 -13.65 -0.16 13.45
CA PRO A 33 -14.44 -1.32 13.04
C PRO A 33 -13.57 -2.46 12.50
N LYS A 34 -13.98 -3.70 12.74
CA LYS A 34 -13.24 -4.90 12.28
C LYS A 34 -12.96 -4.88 10.76
N ILE A 35 -13.89 -4.35 9.96
CA ILE A 35 -13.73 -4.24 8.51
C ILE A 35 -12.63 -3.25 8.10
N VAL A 36 -12.48 -2.14 8.84
CA VAL A 36 -11.41 -1.16 8.64
C VAL A 36 -10.06 -1.80 8.96
N LYS A 37 -9.97 -2.51 10.10
CA LYS A 37 -8.75 -3.22 10.50
C LYS A 37 -8.34 -4.28 9.46
N PHE A 38 -9.31 -5.02 8.93
CA PHE A 38 -9.07 -6.01 7.88
C PHE A 38 -8.58 -5.37 6.58
N GLU A 39 -9.20 -4.29 6.12
CA GLU A 39 -8.77 -3.54 4.94
C GLU A 39 -7.34 -3.02 5.12
N GLU A 40 -7.03 -2.46 6.28
CA GLU A 40 -5.72 -1.89 6.57
C GLU A 40 -4.61 -2.94 6.59
N ILE A 41 -4.82 -4.07 7.27
CA ILE A 41 -3.84 -5.16 7.31
C ILE A 41 -3.66 -5.77 5.92
N THR A 42 -4.76 -6.08 5.23
CA THR A 42 -4.72 -6.70 3.90
C THR A 42 -4.00 -5.80 2.90
N ASN A 43 -4.34 -4.50 2.86
CA ASN A 43 -3.68 -3.55 1.98
C ASN A 43 -2.19 -3.43 2.30
N ALA A 44 -1.84 -3.27 3.57
CA ALA A 44 -0.45 -3.09 3.96
C ALA A 44 0.39 -4.34 3.65
N LEU A 45 -0.15 -5.55 3.86
CA LEU A 45 0.54 -6.81 3.56
C LEU A 45 0.72 -6.96 2.05
N PHE A 46 -0.34 -6.70 1.29
CA PHE A 46 -0.34 -6.79 -0.15
C PHE A 46 0.65 -5.80 -0.79
N MET A 47 0.69 -4.54 -0.33
CA MET A 47 1.64 -3.54 -0.82
C MET A 47 3.08 -3.85 -0.39
N SER A 48 3.26 -4.44 0.80
CA SER A 48 4.59 -4.89 1.27
C SER A 48 5.17 -5.99 0.40
N LEU A 49 4.33 -6.86 -0.16
CA LEU A 49 4.78 -7.90 -1.11
C LEU A 49 5.39 -7.26 -2.37
N GLY A 50 4.80 -6.18 -2.88
CA GLY A 50 5.36 -5.44 -4.02
C GLY A 50 6.75 -4.84 -3.75
N LEU A 51 7.08 -4.53 -2.49
CA LEU A 51 8.40 -4.02 -2.12
C LEU A 51 9.52 -5.03 -2.38
N PHE A 52 9.24 -6.34 -2.43
CA PHE A 52 10.23 -7.35 -2.79
C PHE A 52 10.64 -7.24 -4.26
N ALA A 53 9.67 -7.09 -5.17
CA ALA A 53 9.94 -6.84 -6.58
C ALA A 53 10.65 -5.49 -6.79
N PHE A 54 10.24 -4.44 -6.08
CA PHE A 54 10.95 -3.15 -6.13
C PHE A 54 12.40 -3.31 -5.64
N TYR A 55 12.62 -4.02 -4.53
CA TYR A 55 13.98 -4.29 -4.05
C TYR A 55 14.79 -5.09 -5.08
N GLY A 56 14.18 -6.09 -5.72
CA GLY A 56 14.76 -6.85 -6.83
C GLY A 56 15.18 -5.93 -7.98
N PHE A 57 14.30 -5.01 -8.40
CA PHE A 57 14.55 -4.03 -9.44
C PHE A 57 15.74 -3.11 -9.16
N ILE A 58 15.92 -2.65 -7.91
CA ILE A 58 17.04 -1.76 -7.56
C ILE A 58 18.36 -2.50 -7.28
N THR A 59 18.33 -3.82 -7.11
CA THR A 59 19.50 -4.63 -6.74
C THR A 59 19.86 -5.70 -7.75
N ASP A 60 19.16 -5.76 -8.89
CA ASP A 60 19.30 -6.79 -9.92
C ASP A 60 19.17 -8.23 -9.36
N LYS A 61 18.36 -8.41 -8.31
CA LYS A 61 18.08 -9.71 -7.70
C LYS A 61 16.77 -10.27 -8.20
N VAL A 62 16.72 -11.57 -8.46
CA VAL A 62 15.52 -12.27 -8.91
C VAL A 62 14.75 -12.87 -7.73
N TYR A 63 13.45 -12.58 -7.66
CA TYR A 63 12.47 -13.02 -6.68
C TYR A 63 11.22 -13.44 -7.44
N LEU A 64 10.73 -14.66 -7.21
CA LEU A 64 9.55 -15.22 -7.89
C LEU A 64 9.62 -15.13 -9.42
N THR A 65 8.52 -15.41 -10.12
CA THR A 65 8.49 -15.41 -11.59
C THR A 65 7.85 -14.12 -12.13
N PRO A 66 8.17 -13.71 -13.37
CA PRO A 66 7.52 -12.57 -14.03
C PRO A 66 5.99 -12.64 -14.03
N GLU A 67 5.40 -13.83 -14.23
CA GLU A 67 3.96 -14.04 -14.27
C GLU A 67 3.31 -13.73 -12.91
N PHE A 68 3.99 -14.07 -11.82
CA PHE A 68 3.54 -13.74 -10.47
C PHE A 68 3.43 -12.22 -10.29
N TRP A 69 4.45 -11.47 -10.71
CA TRP A 69 4.48 -10.02 -10.56
C TRP A 69 3.50 -9.30 -11.48
N ASN A 70 3.31 -9.80 -12.70
CA ASN A 70 2.27 -9.30 -13.58
C ASN A 70 0.86 -9.52 -12.99
N GLY A 71 0.61 -10.72 -12.41
CA GLY A 71 -0.62 -10.99 -11.68
C GLY A 71 -0.82 -10.07 -10.46
N TRP A 72 0.24 -9.88 -9.67
CA TRP A 72 0.24 -8.94 -8.54
C TRP A 72 -0.05 -7.51 -9.02
N LEU A 73 0.57 -7.05 -10.11
CA LEU A 73 0.39 -5.70 -10.65
C LEU A 73 -1.06 -5.45 -11.06
N CYS A 74 -1.72 -6.41 -11.72
CA CYS A 74 -3.14 -6.31 -12.06
C CYS A 74 -4.01 -6.09 -10.82
N VAL A 75 -3.77 -6.89 -9.77
CA VAL A 75 -4.50 -6.75 -8.50
C VAL A 75 -4.18 -5.40 -7.83
N ALA A 76 -2.92 -4.98 -7.84
CA ALA A 76 -2.46 -3.73 -7.23
C ALA A 76 -3.08 -2.49 -7.87
N ILE A 77 -3.25 -2.48 -9.19
CA ILE A 77 -3.93 -1.39 -9.90
C ILE A 77 -5.39 -1.31 -9.44
N VAL A 78 -6.11 -2.43 -9.43
CA VAL A 78 -7.51 -2.47 -8.96
C VAL A 78 -7.60 -2.00 -7.50
N TRP A 79 -6.71 -2.51 -6.64
CA TRP A 79 -6.66 -2.17 -5.22
C TRP A 79 -6.33 -0.69 -4.97
N SER A 80 -5.51 -0.07 -5.82
CA SER A 80 -5.13 1.34 -5.71
C SER A 80 -6.22 2.31 -6.19
N LEU A 81 -7.14 1.82 -7.04
CA LEU A 81 -8.27 2.58 -7.56
C LEU A 81 -9.54 2.41 -6.73
N LEU A 82 -9.71 1.24 -6.09
CA LEU A 82 -10.90 0.91 -5.30
C LEU A 82 -11.25 1.98 -4.24
N PRO A 83 -10.29 2.55 -3.48
CA PRO A 83 -10.56 3.60 -2.50
C PRO A 83 -11.12 4.91 -3.09
N LEU A 84 -10.96 5.17 -4.40
CA LEU A 84 -11.56 6.35 -5.04
C LEU A 84 -13.10 6.25 -5.10
N PHE A 85 -13.62 5.03 -5.06
CA PHE A 85 -15.05 4.74 -5.14
C PHE A 85 -15.62 4.31 -3.79
N TRP A 86 -14.92 3.40 -3.11
CA TRP A 86 -15.38 2.79 -1.86
C TRP A 86 -14.20 2.32 -1.01
N SER A 87 -14.16 2.73 0.24
CA SER A 87 -13.19 2.22 1.22
C SER A 87 -13.78 2.41 2.62
N PRO A 88 -14.09 1.33 3.35
CA PRO A 88 -14.52 1.40 4.74
C PRO A 88 -13.62 2.27 5.61
N LYS A 89 -12.30 2.22 5.36
CA LYS A 89 -11.32 3.08 6.02
C LYS A 89 -11.52 4.55 5.68
N LEU A 90 -11.68 4.89 4.40
CA LEU A 90 -11.87 6.29 4.00
C LEU A 90 -13.22 6.83 4.46
N ASP A 91 -14.27 5.99 4.47
CA ASP A 91 -15.59 6.34 4.98
C ASP A 91 -15.52 6.64 6.48
N TYR A 92 -14.86 5.78 7.27
CA TYR A 92 -14.60 6.01 8.70
C TYR A 92 -13.80 7.30 8.94
N ALA A 93 -12.74 7.53 8.17
CA ALA A 93 -11.94 8.75 8.30
C ALA A 93 -12.67 10.02 7.79
N SER A 94 -13.66 9.87 6.92
CA SER A 94 -14.45 11.00 6.39
C SER A 94 -15.36 11.63 7.43
N GLU A 95 -15.76 10.88 8.46
CA GLU A 95 -16.51 11.40 9.61
C GLU A 95 -15.68 12.41 10.42
N MET A 96 -14.34 12.32 10.38
CA MET A 96 -13.44 13.21 11.11
C MET A 96 -12.85 14.35 10.24
N LEU A 97 -12.54 14.08 8.97
CA LEU A 97 -11.79 15.02 8.09
C LEU A 97 -12.64 15.68 6.98
N GLY A 98 -13.86 15.19 6.76
CA GLY A 98 -14.73 15.60 5.67
C GLY A 98 -14.39 14.92 4.33
N ARG A 99 -15.43 14.66 3.54
CA ARG A 99 -15.36 13.81 2.32
C ARG A 99 -14.42 14.32 1.24
N ASN A 100 -14.29 15.64 1.07
CA ASN A 100 -13.45 16.22 0.02
C ASN A 100 -11.95 16.09 0.32
N ASN A 101 -11.56 16.34 1.58
CA ASN A 101 -10.19 16.17 2.04
C ASN A 101 -9.75 14.70 1.97
N MET A 102 -10.66 13.78 2.30
CA MET A 102 -10.39 12.34 2.20
C MET A 102 -10.14 11.88 0.76
N ARG A 103 -10.89 12.39 -0.22
CA ARG A 103 -10.65 12.07 -1.63
C ARG A 103 -9.30 12.59 -2.13
N LEU A 104 -8.91 13.80 -1.68
CA LEU A 104 -7.61 14.37 -2.02
C LEU A 104 -6.47 13.54 -1.41
N LEU A 105 -6.60 13.12 -0.14
CA LEU A 105 -5.64 12.24 0.51
C LEU A 105 -5.53 10.88 -0.19
N ALA A 106 -6.66 10.29 -0.61
CA ALA A 106 -6.66 9.05 -1.37
C ALA A 106 -5.93 9.21 -2.71
N ALA A 107 -6.19 10.29 -3.46
CA ALA A 107 -5.51 10.56 -4.72
C ALA A 107 -4.00 10.78 -4.53
N VAL A 108 -3.59 11.55 -3.52
CA VAL A 108 -2.17 11.75 -3.17
C VAL A 108 -1.52 10.42 -2.79
N SER A 109 -2.21 9.58 -2.02
CA SER A 109 -1.72 8.25 -1.67
C SER A 109 -1.52 7.38 -2.91
N SER A 110 -2.46 7.36 -3.85
CA SER A 110 -2.32 6.60 -5.10
C SER A 110 -1.12 7.07 -5.92
N ILE A 111 -0.88 8.38 -6.01
CA ILE A 111 0.30 8.94 -6.68
C ILE A 111 1.59 8.49 -6.00
N LEU A 112 1.60 8.49 -4.67
CA LEU A 112 2.77 8.10 -3.90
C LEU A 112 3.17 6.63 -4.12
N TYR A 113 2.22 5.76 -4.43
CA TYR A 113 2.47 4.36 -4.78
C TYR A 113 2.83 4.13 -6.26
N LEU A 114 2.76 5.13 -7.14
CA LEU A 114 3.14 4.96 -8.56
C LEU A 114 4.57 4.42 -8.75
N PRO A 115 5.61 4.89 -8.01
CA PRO A 115 6.94 4.32 -8.14
C PRO A 115 6.99 2.82 -7.84
N LEU A 116 6.16 2.32 -6.91
CA LEU A 116 6.05 0.89 -6.65
C LEU A 116 5.52 0.14 -7.88
N LEU A 117 4.41 0.62 -8.44
CA LEU A 117 3.78 -0.01 -9.60
C LEU A 117 4.71 -0.04 -10.82
N PHE A 118 5.39 1.09 -11.10
CA PHE A 118 6.35 1.15 -12.19
C PHE A 118 7.58 0.27 -11.95
N ALA A 119 8.13 0.25 -10.74
CA ALA A 119 9.26 -0.62 -10.43
C ALA A 119 8.89 -2.11 -10.59
N VAL A 120 7.72 -2.52 -10.13
CA VAL A 120 7.24 -3.90 -10.30
C VAL A 120 7.01 -4.23 -11.77
N TYR A 121 6.45 -3.30 -12.55
CA TYR A 121 6.30 -3.48 -14.00
C TYR A 121 7.64 -3.68 -14.70
N PHE A 122 8.63 -2.82 -14.44
CA PHE A 122 9.97 -2.97 -15.02
C PHE A 122 10.73 -4.17 -14.50
N TYR A 123 10.39 -4.66 -13.31
CA TYR A 123 10.99 -5.86 -12.75
C TYR A 123 10.46 -7.14 -13.41
N ALA A 124 9.19 -7.12 -13.82
CA ALA A 124 8.50 -8.26 -14.40
C ALA A 124 8.74 -8.41 -15.92
N ASN A 125 9.54 -7.54 -16.55
CA ASN A 125 9.80 -7.49 -17.99
C ASN A 125 11.28 -7.28 -18.27
#